data_AF-A0A7Y3JEP4-F1
#
_entry.id   AF-A0A7Y3JEP4-F1
#
_cell.length_a   1.000
_cell.length_b   1.000
_cell.length_c   1.000
_cell.angle_alpha   90.00
_cell.angle_beta   90.00
_cell.angle_gamma   90.00
#
_symmetry.space_group_name_H-M   'P 1'
#
loop_
_entity.id
_entity.type
_entity.pdbx_description
1 polymer ?
#
loop_
_entity_poly.entity_id
_entity_poly.type
_entity_poly.pdbx_seq_one_letter_code
_entity_poly.pdbx_strand_id
1 'polypeptide(L)'
;MSALDTLDTLISQAQSDTSSKPQLETQEAPAASLAPGVAVAPDSVPAADAELSVEQHKRLDLLHEYEELSAPARTERNAAIDAFDADWRERWIKLQSEVEEARAKRSESLTAEGVDAHLHESLLAKETAALVEDFEARKDAAARDLDKSMPRPARWVDFLIEKAQENPGDPVLESLLEEAKKAPDPGIEGFGGVPAKAVTLADLVHNIDKDGQIHYKRGLRTVIHDRGSRLDVQRNDDRDIEAALKISAQKFDLQKGLMLTGDLAFKVKAAEIAGKLGYPLQNSEPEVLMAWKKGRDMNPQFKRAVLPSVERGITGDLAVVKPIVERTGPVQLRADPLTVGEADKLGVTLNGDGVVVMPAERVLAAGAAFRDTQNSALRVLAEADLRKPDGGVDIGKLKELAPNLTSNGSLTELARDVVIVRDDRVIRTRESLDKELEPVFKVAYMTAGERARENEEVAASIAKAQGAGLAAAQEQAQAADEKSLLVRNADQSLDKELAEKAAKKDGREEKEEQREIKSDEKAIPAPAVFRSGRTGRSLDVGQGIGL
;
A
#
# COMPACT_ATOMS: atom_id res chain seq x y z
N MET A 1 16.10 -43.01 20.79
CA MET A 1 15.24 -42.21 21.70
C MET A 1 15.03 -40.89 21.00
N SER A 2 13.79 -40.64 20.59
CA SER A 2 13.43 -39.60 19.63
C SER A 2 12.71 -38.46 20.34
N ALA A 3 12.82 -37.24 19.83
CA ALA A 3 12.13 -36.06 20.38
C ALA A 3 10.58 -36.12 20.34
N LEU A 4 10.02 -37.23 19.87
CA LEU A 4 8.59 -37.55 19.91
C LEU A 4 8.16 -38.05 21.30
N ASP A 5 9.02 -38.80 22.01
CA ASP A 5 8.69 -39.45 23.30
C ASP A 5 8.47 -38.42 24.44
N THR A 6 8.97 -37.19 24.25
CA THR A 6 8.90 -36.07 25.21
C THR A 6 7.65 -35.18 25.07
N LEU A 7 6.83 -35.36 24.04
CA LEU A 7 5.62 -34.55 23.82
C LEU A 7 4.37 -35.17 24.48
N ASP A 8 4.19 -36.49 24.40
CA ASP A 8 3.05 -37.19 25.03
C ASP A 8 3.07 -37.09 26.56
N THR A 9 4.26 -36.95 27.16
CA THR A 9 4.42 -36.73 28.61
C THR A 9 3.95 -35.35 29.06
N LEU A 10 4.08 -34.31 28.22
CA LEU A 10 3.58 -32.96 28.52
C LEU A 10 2.06 -32.86 28.32
N ILE A 11 1.51 -33.55 27.31
CA ILE A 11 0.05 -33.61 27.07
C ILE A 11 -0.67 -34.29 28.25
N SER A 12 -0.06 -35.33 28.84
CA SER A 12 -0.64 -36.04 29.99
C SER A 12 -0.66 -35.21 31.29
N GLN A 13 0.23 -34.23 31.47
CA GLN A 13 0.21 -33.33 32.63
C GLN A 13 -0.80 -32.18 32.51
N ALA A 14 -1.21 -31.80 31.30
CA ALA A 14 -2.20 -30.73 31.10
C ALA A 14 -3.65 -31.16 31.39
N GLN A 15 -3.92 -32.47 31.54
CA GLN A 15 -5.27 -33.01 31.71
C GLN A 15 -5.68 -33.27 33.17
N SER A 16 -4.79 -33.10 34.16
CA SER A 16 -5.08 -33.39 35.57
C SER A 16 -5.72 -32.22 36.36
N ASP A 17 -5.55 -30.98 35.90
CA ASP A 17 -5.71 -29.81 36.78
C ASP A 17 -7.06 -29.10 36.65
N THR A 18 -7.90 -29.47 35.68
CA THR A 18 -9.26 -28.92 35.52
C THR A 18 -10.31 -29.71 36.31
N SER A 19 -10.24 -29.66 37.65
CA SER A 19 -11.27 -30.24 38.54
C SER A 19 -11.36 -29.53 39.89
N SER A 20 -11.94 -28.33 39.93
CA SER A 20 -12.38 -27.66 41.17
C SER A 20 -13.48 -26.62 40.92
N LYS A 21 -14.67 -26.83 41.50
CA LYS A 21 -15.74 -25.82 41.63
C LYS A 21 -15.47 -24.93 42.86
N PRO A 22 -15.90 -23.66 42.83
CA PRO A 22 -17.06 -23.25 43.64
C PRO A 22 -17.97 -22.25 42.88
N GLN A 23 -19.14 -21.78 43.31
CA GLN A 23 -20.22 -22.14 44.25
C GLN A 23 -21.01 -20.82 44.39
N LEU A 24 -22.35 -20.82 44.24
CA LEU A 24 -23.15 -19.59 44.28
C LEU A 24 -23.24 -19.01 45.70
N GLU A 25 -23.25 -17.68 45.81
CA GLU A 25 -24.01 -16.99 46.86
C GLU A 25 -24.89 -15.88 46.27
N THR A 26 -26.14 -15.88 46.72
CA THR A 26 -27.19 -14.91 46.38
C THR A 26 -27.15 -13.76 47.41
N GLN A 27 -27.32 -12.51 46.99
CA GLN A 27 -27.66 -11.42 47.92
C GLN A 27 -28.93 -10.68 47.50
N GLU A 28 -29.75 -10.42 48.51
CA GLU A 28 -31.12 -9.90 48.40
C GLU A 28 -31.16 -8.38 48.25
N ALA A 29 -32.21 -7.88 47.60
CA ALA A 29 -32.57 -6.47 47.63
C ALA A 29 -33.46 -6.17 48.85
N PRO A 30 -33.32 -4.98 49.49
CA PRO A 30 -34.34 -4.45 50.39
C PRO A 30 -35.28 -3.48 49.65
N ALA A 31 -36.59 -3.64 49.86
CA ALA A 31 -37.64 -2.78 49.31
C ALA A 31 -37.89 -1.52 50.17
N ALA A 32 -38.42 -0.45 49.56
CA ALA A 32 -38.90 0.74 50.27
C ALA A 32 -40.15 1.39 49.62
N SER A 33 -41.31 1.04 50.19
CA SER A 33 -42.57 1.80 50.37
C SER A 33 -43.06 2.89 49.37
N LEU A 34 -44.32 2.70 48.95
CA LEU A 34 -45.34 3.72 48.60
C LEU A 34 -45.62 4.67 49.80
N ALA A 35 -46.26 5.86 49.75
CA ALA A 35 -46.71 6.86 48.73
C ALA A 35 -47.27 8.08 49.58
N PRO A 36 -48.18 9.01 49.17
CA PRO A 36 -48.70 9.43 47.85
C PRO A 36 -48.75 10.97 47.58
N GLY A 37 -48.86 11.35 46.29
CA GLY A 37 -49.75 12.42 45.80
C GLY A 37 -49.39 13.92 45.95
N VAL A 38 -49.09 14.58 44.82
CA VAL A 38 -49.55 15.96 44.49
C VAL A 38 -49.86 16.00 43.00
N ALA A 39 -50.99 16.62 42.62
CA ALA A 39 -51.36 16.84 41.22
C ALA A 39 -50.95 18.24 40.75
N VAL A 40 -50.21 18.34 39.65
CA VAL A 40 -50.09 19.56 38.83
C VAL A 40 -50.10 19.13 37.36
N ALA A 41 -50.91 19.80 36.56
CA ALA A 41 -50.96 19.69 35.11
C ALA A 41 -50.76 21.10 34.51
N PRO A 42 -50.66 21.25 33.17
CA PRO A 42 -49.55 20.74 32.38
C PRO A 42 -48.94 21.87 31.53
N ASP A 43 -47.61 21.98 31.43
CA ASP A 43 -47.02 22.73 30.30
C ASP A 43 -45.52 22.47 30.05
N SER A 44 -45.18 22.49 28.77
CA SER A 44 -43.83 22.67 28.19
C SER A 44 -42.65 21.82 28.71
N VAL A 45 -42.43 20.66 28.07
CA VAL A 45 -41.07 20.12 27.82
C VAL A 45 -40.99 19.68 26.35
N PRO A 46 -40.20 20.35 25.49
CA PRO A 46 -39.97 19.91 24.11
C PRO A 46 -38.61 19.19 23.99
N ALA A 47 -38.58 17.87 24.23
CA ALA A 47 -37.45 17.02 23.85
C ALA A 47 -37.80 15.52 23.87
N ALA A 48 -37.22 14.79 22.92
CA ALA A 48 -37.14 13.33 22.80
C ALA A 48 -38.41 12.54 22.41
N ASP A 49 -38.14 11.54 21.57
CA ASP A 49 -38.96 10.39 21.13
C ASP A 49 -39.94 10.61 19.97
N ALA A 50 -39.42 10.34 18.76
CA ALA A 50 -40.25 9.99 17.62
C ALA A 50 -40.72 8.54 17.80
N GLU A 51 -41.96 8.36 18.27
CA GLU A 51 -42.57 7.04 18.44
C GLU A 51 -42.53 6.24 17.12
N LEU A 52 -41.84 5.11 17.14
CA LEU A 52 -41.75 4.19 15.99
C LEU A 52 -43.15 3.68 15.64
N SER A 53 -43.45 3.53 14.34
CA SER A 53 -44.74 2.99 13.89
C SER A 53 -44.94 1.54 14.35
N VAL A 54 -46.19 1.06 14.32
CA VAL A 54 -46.52 -0.34 14.65
C VAL A 54 -45.77 -1.32 13.72
N GLU A 55 -45.58 -0.95 12.46
CA GLU A 55 -44.80 -1.74 11.49
C GLU A 55 -43.30 -1.72 11.81
N GLN A 56 -42.77 -0.61 12.31
CA GLN A 56 -41.37 -0.46 12.70
C GLN A 56 -41.04 -1.28 13.95
N HIS A 57 -41.90 -1.23 14.97
CA HIS A 57 -41.80 -2.12 16.14
C HIS A 57 -41.80 -3.59 15.70
N LYS A 58 -42.77 -4.00 14.88
CA LYS A 58 -42.88 -5.39 14.41
C LYS A 58 -41.65 -5.86 13.63
N ARG A 59 -40.99 -4.97 12.87
CA ARG A 59 -39.72 -5.27 12.18
C ARG A 59 -38.55 -5.46 13.15
N LEU A 60 -38.49 -4.65 14.22
CA LEU A 60 -37.51 -4.81 15.29
C LEU A 60 -37.77 -6.08 16.11
N ASP A 61 -39.02 -6.41 16.41
CA ASP A 61 -39.38 -7.63 17.14
C ASP A 61 -38.97 -8.90 16.37
N LEU A 62 -39.26 -8.95 15.06
CA LEU A 62 -38.82 -10.04 14.18
C LEU A 62 -37.29 -10.12 14.04
N LEU A 63 -36.60 -8.99 14.09
CA LEU A 63 -35.14 -8.95 14.10
C LEU A 63 -34.58 -9.47 15.43
N HIS A 64 -35.17 -9.08 16.56
CA HIS A 64 -34.79 -9.57 17.89
C HIS A 64 -35.01 -11.08 18.03
N GLU A 65 -36.16 -11.62 17.58
CA GLU A 65 -36.41 -13.07 17.59
C GLU A 65 -35.37 -13.84 16.76
N TYR A 66 -35.02 -13.33 15.56
CA TYR A 66 -33.95 -13.91 14.75
C TYR A 66 -32.56 -13.77 15.39
N GLU A 67 -32.30 -12.67 16.09
CA GLU A 67 -31.05 -12.44 16.82
C GLU A 67 -30.90 -13.42 17.99
N GLU A 68 -31.95 -13.64 18.80
CA GLU A 68 -31.92 -14.61 19.89
C GLU A 68 -31.61 -16.03 19.39
N LEU A 69 -32.17 -16.42 18.23
CA LEU A 69 -31.93 -17.72 17.60
C LEU A 69 -30.55 -17.83 16.92
N SER A 70 -30.10 -16.80 16.22
CA SER A 70 -28.93 -16.86 15.33
C SER A 70 -27.63 -16.34 15.96
N ALA A 71 -27.70 -15.46 16.96
CA ALA A 71 -26.53 -14.84 17.57
C ALA A 71 -25.57 -15.84 18.22
N PRO A 72 -25.99 -16.88 18.97
CA PRO A 72 -25.07 -17.85 19.58
C PRO A 72 -24.23 -18.60 18.53
N ALA A 73 -24.87 -19.08 17.47
CA ALA A 73 -24.18 -19.75 16.36
C ALA A 73 -23.27 -18.78 15.58
N ARG A 74 -23.66 -17.49 15.48
CA ARG A 74 -22.88 -16.46 14.79
C ARG A 74 -21.65 -16.05 15.59
N THR A 75 -21.76 -15.86 16.90
CA THR A 75 -20.63 -15.50 17.76
C THR A 75 -19.63 -16.65 17.85
N GLU A 76 -20.10 -17.89 18.03
CA GLU A 76 -19.25 -19.08 17.99
C GLU A 76 -18.51 -19.22 16.65
N ARG A 77 -19.22 -19.10 15.53
CA ARG A 77 -18.60 -19.16 14.18
C ARG A 77 -17.56 -18.06 13.97
N ASN A 78 -17.91 -16.81 14.28
CA ASN A 78 -17.00 -15.68 14.07
C ASN A 78 -15.77 -15.78 14.98
N ALA A 79 -15.93 -16.21 16.24
CA ALA A 79 -14.81 -16.47 17.15
C ALA A 79 -13.91 -17.61 16.67
N ALA A 80 -14.48 -18.68 16.09
CA ALA A 80 -13.70 -19.76 15.48
C ALA A 80 -12.88 -19.28 14.27
N ILE A 81 -13.45 -18.39 13.43
CA ILE A 81 -12.72 -17.73 12.33
C ILE A 81 -11.59 -16.85 12.88
N ASP A 82 -11.86 -16.03 13.91
CA ASP A 82 -10.85 -15.16 14.53
C ASP A 82 -9.69 -15.95 15.15
N ALA A 83 -9.99 -17.03 15.88
CA ALA A 83 -8.99 -17.91 16.47
C ALA A 83 -8.14 -18.61 15.39
N PHE A 84 -8.76 -19.05 14.30
CA PHE A 84 -8.06 -19.63 13.15
C PHE A 84 -7.12 -18.60 12.48
N ASP A 85 -7.60 -17.40 12.17
CA ASP A 85 -6.76 -16.38 11.54
C ASP A 85 -5.71 -15.78 12.49
N ALA A 86 -5.86 -15.92 13.81
CA ALA A 86 -4.80 -15.63 14.78
C ALA A 86 -3.70 -16.71 14.75
N ASP A 87 -4.05 -17.99 14.93
CA ASP A 87 -3.11 -19.13 14.87
C ASP A 87 -2.34 -19.16 13.54
N TRP A 88 -3.03 -18.98 12.41
CA TRP A 88 -2.37 -18.95 11.10
C TRP A 88 -1.55 -17.67 10.85
N ARG A 89 -1.80 -16.55 11.54
CA ARG A 89 -0.89 -15.38 11.52
C ARG A 89 0.39 -15.66 12.31
N GLU A 90 0.29 -16.27 13.48
CA GLU A 90 1.48 -16.65 14.28
C GLU A 90 2.37 -17.64 13.51
N ARG A 91 1.75 -18.68 12.91
CA ARG A 91 2.45 -19.64 12.05
C ARG A 91 3.08 -18.99 10.83
N TRP A 92 2.44 -17.97 10.24
CA TRP A 92 2.99 -17.22 9.11
C TRP A 92 4.23 -16.41 9.52
N ILE A 93 4.17 -15.68 10.63
CA ILE A 93 5.32 -14.92 11.17
C ILE A 93 6.50 -15.88 11.44
N LYS A 94 6.23 -17.03 12.06
CA LYS A 94 7.24 -18.05 12.31
C LYS A 94 7.85 -18.58 10.99
N LEU A 95 7.01 -18.88 9.99
CA LEU A 95 7.47 -19.31 8.67
C LEU A 95 8.33 -18.24 7.99
N GLN A 96 8.01 -16.95 8.11
CA GLN A 96 8.83 -15.89 7.53
C GLN A 96 10.25 -15.90 8.10
N SER A 97 10.41 -16.04 9.43
CA SER A 97 11.73 -16.19 10.06
C SER A 97 12.46 -17.47 9.62
N GLU A 98 11.76 -18.61 9.56
CA GLU A 98 12.32 -19.88 9.06
C GLU A 98 12.76 -19.78 7.58
N VAL A 99 12.00 -19.05 6.76
CA VAL A 99 12.31 -18.75 5.34
C VAL A 99 13.53 -17.85 5.20
N GLU A 100 13.66 -16.79 5.99
CA GLU A 100 14.82 -15.90 5.96
C GLU A 100 16.11 -16.64 6.36
N GLU A 101 16.06 -17.45 7.42
CA GLU A 101 17.18 -18.29 7.84
C GLU A 101 17.54 -19.34 6.77
N ALA A 102 16.53 -19.97 6.14
CA ALA A 102 16.75 -20.90 5.04
C ALA A 102 17.34 -20.22 3.79
N ARG A 103 16.89 -19.01 3.44
CA ARG A 103 17.44 -18.24 2.31
C ARG A 103 18.91 -17.86 2.55
N ALA A 104 19.26 -17.44 3.77
CA ALA A 104 20.65 -17.15 4.13
C ALA A 104 21.56 -18.38 3.96
N LYS A 105 21.20 -19.51 4.61
CA LYS A 105 21.95 -20.78 4.51
C LYS A 105 22.03 -21.30 3.08
N ARG A 106 20.95 -21.18 2.30
CA ARG A 106 20.95 -21.61 0.90
C ARG A 106 21.85 -20.71 0.04
N SER A 107 21.85 -19.39 0.25
CA SER A 107 22.76 -18.46 -0.45
C SER A 107 24.24 -18.80 -0.23
N GLU A 108 24.62 -19.13 1.01
CA GLU A 108 25.97 -19.63 1.33
C GLU A 108 26.27 -20.95 0.59
N SER A 109 25.33 -21.90 0.57
CA SER A 109 25.51 -23.17 -0.14
C SER A 109 25.62 -23.00 -1.67
N LEU A 110 24.84 -22.11 -2.29
CA LEU A 110 24.92 -21.80 -3.72
C LEU A 110 26.26 -21.17 -4.08
N THR A 111 26.81 -20.33 -3.20
CA THR A 111 28.16 -19.78 -3.33
C THR A 111 29.22 -20.88 -3.28
N ALA A 112 29.09 -21.83 -2.34
CA ALA A 112 30.01 -22.97 -2.21
C ALA A 112 29.88 -24.01 -3.35
N GLU A 113 28.68 -24.16 -3.93
CA GLU A 113 28.39 -24.95 -5.13
C GLU A 113 28.97 -24.31 -6.42
N GLY A 114 29.44 -23.06 -6.35
CA GLY A 114 29.98 -22.33 -7.50
C GLY A 114 28.92 -21.79 -8.47
N VAL A 115 27.69 -21.60 -8.00
CA VAL A 115 26.60 -21.01 -8.80
C VAL A 115 26.80 -19.50 -8.89
N ASP A 116 26.66 -18.93 -10.09
CA ASP A 116 26.81 -17.48 -10.32
C ASP A 116 25.82 -16.65 -9.49
N ALA A 117 26.31 -15.55 -8.90
CA ALA A 117 25.55 -14.71 -7.97
C ALA A 117 24.24 -14.14 -8.57
N HIS A 118 24.18 -13.86 -9.88
CA HIS A 118 22.96 -13.36 -10.54
C HIS A 118 21.83 -14.41 -10.62
N LEU A 119 22.15 -15.69 -10.39
CA LEU A 119 21.18 -16.79 -10.37
C LEU A 119 20.61 -17.04 -8.97
N HIS A 120 21.28 -16.60 -7.91
CA HIS A 120 20.90 -16.92 -6.52
C HIS A 120 19.48 -16.45 -6.21
N GLU A 121 19.15 -15.19 -6.48
CA GLU A 121 17.82 -14.62 -6.26
C GLU A 121 16.71 -15.46 -6.92
N SER A 122 16.95 -15.93 -8.15
CA SER A 122 16.01 -16.72 -8.94
C SER A 122 15.75 -18.10 -8.32
N LEU A 123 16.81 -18.80 -7.91
CA LEU A 123 16.70 -20.10 -7.25
C LEU A 123 16.03 -19.98 -5.87
N LEU A 124 16.46 -19.00 -5.08
CA LEU A 124 15.90 -18.70 -3.76
C LEU A 124 14.42 -18.30 -3.85
N ALA A 125 14.01 -17.55 -4.87
CA ALA A 125 12.61 -17.19 -5.09
C ALA A 125 11.75 -18.43 -5.41
N LYS A 126 12.25 -19.38 -6.21
CA LYS A 126 11.53 -20.65 -6.47
C LYS A 126 11.40 -21.50 -5.21
N GLU A 127 12.47 -21.65 -4.43
CA GLU A 127 12.47 -22.43 -3.18
C GLU A 127 11.54 -21.79 -2.14
N THR A 128 11.60 -20.47 -1.97
CA THR A 128 10.70 -19.71 -1.08
C THR A 128 9.24 -19.83 -1.52
N ALA A 129 8.96 -19.70 -2.82
CA ALA A 129 7.61 -19.83 -3.35
C ALA A 129 7.00 -21.22 -3.10
N ALA A 130 7.82 -22.28 -3.09
CA ALA A 130 7.37 -23.63 -2.77
C ALA A 130 7.01 -23.79 -1.28
N LEU A 131 7.77 -23.18 -0.36
CA LEU A 131 7.45 -23.16 1.07
C LEU A 131 6.14 -22.39 1.36
N VAL A 132 5.95 -21.25 0.69
CA VAL A 132 4.71 -20.45 0.79
C VAL A 132 3.52 -21.20 0.18
N GLU A 133 3.69 -21.88 -0.96
CA GLU A 133 2.63 -22.69 -1.58
C GLU A 133 2.17 -23.85 -0.67
N ASP A 134 3.10 -24.57 -0.03
CA ASP A 134 2.78 -25.65 0.92
C ASP A 134 2.07 -25.10 2.17
N PHE A 135 2.53 -23.96 2.71
CA PHE A 135 1.83 -23.28 3.81
C PHE A 135 0.40 -22.88 3.44
N GLU A 136 0.20 -22.24 2.28
CA GLU A 136 -1.13 -21.85 1.80
C GLU A 136 -2.04 -23.06 1.55
N ALA A 137 -1.51 -24.16 1.01
CA ALA A 137 -2.25 -25.40 0.80
C ALA A 137 -2.68 -26.04 2.12
N ARG A 138 -1.80 -26.05 3.14
CA ARG A 138 -2.14 -26.49 4.49
C ARG A 138 -3.18 -25.57 5.15
N LYS A 139 -3.11 -24.25 4.94
CA LYS A 139 -4.14 -23.30 5.42
C LYS A 139 -5.49 -23.55 4.76
N ASP A 140 -5.54 -23.72 3.43
CA ASP A 140 -6.79 -24.03 2.69
C ASP A 140 -7.40 -25.37 3.14
N ALA A 141 -6.59 -26.41 3.34
CA ALA A 141 -7.05 -27.70 3.86
C ALA A 141 -7.65 -27.57 5.28
N ALA A 142 -6.92 -26.93 6.20
CA ALA A 142 -7.39 -26.72 7.58
C ALA A 142 -8.64 -25.83 7.62
N ALA A 143 -8.73 -24.80 6.76
CA ALA A 143 -9.90 -23.93 6.66
C ALA A 143 -11.15 -24.70 6.18
N ARG A 144 -10.99 -25.58 5.18
CA ARG A 144 -12.05 -26.46 4.68
C ARG A 144 -12.53 -27.47 5.71
N ASP A 145 -11.64 -27.97 6.56
CA ASP A 145 -12.01 -28.90 7.63
C ASP A 145 -12.75 -28.17 8.77
N LEU A 146 -12.32 -26.95 9.12
CA LEU A 146 -13.03 -26.09 10.08
C LEU A 146 -14.42 -25.67 9.56
N ASP A 147 -14.57 -25.36 8.26
CA ASP A 147 -15.88 -24.99 7.67
C ASP A 147 -16.92 -26.13 7.70
N LYS A 148 -16.48 -27.39 7.85
CA LYS A 148 -17.37 -28.55 8.04
C LYS A 148 -17.87 -28.68 9.47
N SER A 149 -17.08 -28.27 10.47
CA SER A 149 -17.41 -28.41 11.89
C SER A 149 -18.06 -27.17 12.51
N MET A 150 -17.81 -25.98 11.94
CA MET A 150 -18.40 -24.73 12.45
C MET A 150 -19.94 -24.73 12.33
N PRO A 151 -20.64 -24.14 13.31
CA PRO A 151 -22.08 -23.95 13.22
C PRO A 151 -22.46 -23.07 12.03
N ARG A 152 -23.68 -23.29 11.54
CA ARG A 152 -24.32 -22.50 10.48
C ARG A 152 -25.54 -21.81 11.07
N PRO A 153 -25.44 -20.51 11.42
CA PRO A 153 -26.60 -19.67 11.69
C PRO A 153 -27.73 -19.88 10.67
N ALA A 154 -28.98 -19.83 11.15
CA ALA A 154 -30.15 -19.79 10.29
C ALA A 154 -30.06 -18.60 9.33
N ARG A 155 -30.55 -18.75 8.10
CA ARG A 155 -30.57 -17.66 7.12
C ARG A 155 -31.79 -16.77 7.36
N TRP A 156 -31.62 -15.46 7.23
CA TRP A 156 -32.71 -14.49 7.39
C TRP A 156 -33.90 -14.78 6.45
N VAL A 157 -33.61 -15.15 5.20
CA VAL A 157 -34.65 -15.53 4.22
C VAL A 157 -35.42 -16.77 4.67
N ASP A 158 -34.75 -17.78 5.20
CA ASP A 158 -35.38 -19.04 5.61
C ASP A 158 -36.23 -18.83 6.87
N PHE A 159 -35.75 -18.06 7.85
CA PHE A 159 -36.52 -17.63 9.03
C PHE A 159 -37.78 -16.86 8.64
N LEU A 160 -37.67 -15.88 7.72
CA LEU A 160 -38.85 -15.13 7.25
C LEU A 160 -39.84 -16.02 6.48
N ILE A 161 -39.37 -17.03 5.75
CA ILE A 161 -40.24 -18.01 5.06
C ILE A 161 -41.02 -18.85 6.08
N GLU A 162 -40.39 -19.27 7.18
CA GLU A 162 -41.04 -19.99 8.27
C GLU A 162 -42.07 -19.10 8.97
N LYS A 163 -41.70 -17.87 9.36
CA LYS A 163 -42.61 -16.90 9.98
C LYS A 163 -43.79 -16.50 9.11
N ALA A 164 -43.62 -16.41 7.80
CA ALA A 164 -44.70 -16.14 6.84
C ALA A 164 -45.65 -17.35 6.65
N GLN A 165 -45.22 -18.57 6.96
CA GLN A 165 -46.11 -19.75 7.03
C GLN A 165 -46.91 -19.77 8.33
N GLU A 166 -46.31 -19.35 9.45
CA GLU A 166 -47.00 -19.17 10.74
C GLU A 166 -48.04 -18.05 10.70
N ASN A 167 -47.74 -16.95 9.98
CA ASN A 167 -48.56 -15.73 9.94
C ASN A 167 -48.91 -15.33 8.48
N PRO A 168 -49.79 -16.07 7.79
CA PRO A 168 -50.12 -15.81 6.39
C PRO A 168 -50.87 -14.48 6.19
N GLY A 169 -50.43 -13.70 5.19
CA GLY A 169 -51.04 -12.41 4.82
C GLY A 169 -50.58 -11.21 5.64
N ASP A 170 -49.46 -11.33 6.36
CA ASP A 170 -48.84 -10.22 7.09
C ASP A 170 -48.00 -9.32 6.16
N PRO A 171 -48.40 -8.06 5.91
CA PRO A 171 -47.71 -7.18 4.97
C PRO A 171 -46.27 -6.83 5.40
N VAL A 172 -45.98 -6.89 6.71
CA VAL A 172 -44.62 -6.64 7.22
C VAL A 172 -43.68 -7.78 6.84
N LEU A 173 -44.11 -9.03 7.03
CA LEU A 173 -43.34 -10.22 6.63
C LEU A 173 -43.17 -10.30 5.12
N GLU A 174 -44.23 -10.02 4.33
CA GLU A 174 -44.13 -10.00 2.87
C GLU A 174 -43.11 -8.94 2.38
N SER A 175 -43.15 -7.73 2.95
CA SER A 175 -42.19 -6.67 2.66
C SER A 175 -40.75 -7.04 3.03
N LEU A 176 -40.53 -7.63 4.20
CA LEU A 176 -39.20 -8.07 4.65
C LEU A 176 -38.67 -9.22 3.78
N LEU A 177 -39.53 -10.14 3.36
CA LEU A 177 -39.19 -11.31 2.56
C LEU A 177 -38.90 -10.93 1.11
N GLU A 178 -39.58 -9.93 0.55
CA GLU A 178 -39.17 -9.30 -0.72
C GLU A 178 -37.79 -8.63 -0.61
N GLU A 179 -37.52 -7.91 0.48
CA GLU A 179 -36.23 -7.26 0.72
C GLU A 179 -35.10 -8.29 0.87
N ALA A 180 -35.30 -9.31 1.70
CA ALA A 180 -34.32 -10.37 1.94
C ALA A 180 -34.00 -11.19 0.68
N LYS A 181 -34.98 -11.37 -0.23
CA LYS A 181 -34.75 -11.97 -1.56
C LYS A 181 -34.00 -11.08 -2.55
N LYS A 182 -34.10 -9.75 -2.41
CA LYS A 182 -33.42 -8.76 -3.27
C LYS A 182 -32.03 -8.40 -2.76
N ALA A 183 -31.81 -8.49 -1.45
CA ALA A 183 -30.50 -8.46 -0.85
C ALA A 183 -29.71 -9.71 -1.29
N PRO A 184 -28.39 -9.60 -1.54
CA PRO A 184 -27.54 -10.78 -1.59
C PRO A 184 -27.51 -11.36 -0.18
N ASP A 185 -28.36 -12.35 0.08
CA ASP A 185 -28.31 -13.13 1.32
C ASP A 185 -26.89 -13.67 1.48
N PRO A 186 -26.15 -13.29 2.54
CA PRO A 186 -24.81 -13.80 2.81
C PRO A 186 -24.92 -15.23 3.35
N GLY A 187 -25.51 -16.11 2.53
CA GLY A 187 -25.56 -17.53 2.76
C GLY A 187 -24.17 -18.00 3.13
N ILE A 188 -24.09 -18.78 4.20
CA ILE A 188 -22.85 -19.24 4.82
C ILE A 188 -22.29 -20.43 4.02
N GLU A 189 -22.13 -20.18 2.73
CA GLU A 189 -21.34 -20.96 1.79
C GLU A 189 -19.90 -20.47 1.94
N GLY A 190 -19.16 -21.18 2.80
CA GLY A 190 -17.72 -21.01 2.97
C GLY A 190 -16.97 -21.61 1.78
N PHE A 191 -16.46 -22.83 1.92
CA PHE A 191 -15.67 -23.50 0.87
C PHE A 191 -16.50 -24.40 -0.07
N GLY A 192 -17.83 -24.32 0.02
CA GLY A 192 -18.75 -25.13 -0.79
C GLY A 192 -18.60 -24.87 -2.30
N GLY A 193 -18.47 -25.93 -3.09
CA GLY A 193 -18.41 -25.85 -4.56
C GLY A 193 -17.08 -25.38 -5.16
N VAL A 194 -16.15 -24.81 -4.37
CA VAL A 194 -14.84 -24.34 -4.86
C VAL A 194 -13.80 -25.45 -4.70
N PRO A 195 -13.03 -25.84 -5.74
CA PRO A 195 -11.97 -26.83 -5.63
C PRO A 195 -10.85 -26.37 -4.66
N ALA A 196 -10.09 -27.32 -4.12
CA ALA A 196 -8.93 -27.04 -3.26
C ALA A 196 -7.84 -26.26 -4.03
N LYS A 197 -7.04 -25.46 -3.30
CA LYS A 197 -5.89 -24.74 -3.90
C LYS A 197 -4.94 -25.72 -4.58
N ALA A 198 -4.50 -25.38 -5.80
CA ALA A 198 -3.60 -26.22 -6.57
C ALA A 198 -2.15 -26.09 -6.09
N VAL A 199 -1.46 -27.22 -5.99
CA VAL A 199 0.01 -27.28 -5.80
C VAL A 199 0.66 -27.35 -7.19
N THR A 200 1.45 -26.33 -7.52
CA THR A 200 1.93 -26.05 -8.88
C THR A 200 3.46 -26.08 -9.01
N LEU A 201 4.19 -25.92 -7.90
CA LEU A 201 5.65 -25.81 -7.84
C LEU A 201 6.35 -27.11 -7.44
N ALA A 202 5.63 -28.08 -6.86
CA ALA A 202 6.21 -29.32 -6.33
C ALA A 202 6.90 -30.19 -7.40
N ASP A 203 6.32 -30.30 -8.59
CA ASP A 203 6.86 -31.02 -9.76
C ASP A 203 7.64 -30.12 -10.73
N LEU A 204 7.97 -28.88 -10.30
CA LEU A 204 8.73 -27.92 -11.09
C LEU A 204 10.22 -27.95 -10.70
N VAL A 205 11.07 -28.39 -11.63
CA VAL A 205 12.52 -28.57 -11.44
C VAL A 205 13.27 -27.46 -12.17
N HIS A 206 14.25 -26.82 -11.54
CA HIS A 206 15.09 -25.83 -12.21
C HIS A 206 16.23 -26.52 -12.98
N ASN A 207 16.70 -25.88 -14.05
CA ASN A 207 17.84 -26.32 -14.84
C ASN A 207 18.57 -25.07 -15.34
N ILE A 208 19.88 -24.99 -15.07
CA ILE A 208 20.71 -23.86 -15.51
C ILE A 208 21.28 -24.22 -16.89
N ASP A 209 20.98 -23.41 -17.90
CA ASP A 209 21.55 -23.60 -19.24
C ASP A 209 22.96 -23.01 -19.34
N LYS A 210 23.70 -23.40 -20.39
CA LYS A 210 25.08 -22.95 -20.67
C LYS A 210 25.20 -21.43 -20.84
N ASP A 211 24.12 -20.78 -21.23
CA ASP A 211 24.02 -19.33 -21.39
C ASP A 211 23.75 -18.59 -20.06
N GLY A 212 23.79 -19.28 -18.91
CA GLY A 212 23.61 -18.68 -17.59
C GLY A 212 22.17 -18.21 -17.33
N GLN A 213 21.18 -18.92 -17.89
CA GLN A 213 19.74 -18.69 -17.68
C GLN A 213 19.11 -19.88 -16.95
N ILE A 214 18.05 -19.63 -16.17
CA ILE A 214 17.30 -20.70 -15.49
C ILE A 214 16.07 -21.08 -16.31
N HIS A 215 15.87 -22.38 -16.46
CA HIS A 215 14.72 -22.97 -17.13
C HIS A 215 13.99 -23.87 -16.15
N TYR A 216 12.76 -23.51 -15.82
CA TYR A 216 11.90 -24.34 -14.98
C TYR A 216 11.19 -25.37 -15.86
N LYS A 217 11.41 -26.65 -15.56
CA LYS A 217 10.95 -27.81 -16.32
C LYS A 217 9.90 -28.59 -15.54
N ARG A 218 8.87 -29.04 -16.23
CA ARG A 218 7.84 -29.97 -15.74
C ARG A 218 7.97 -31.26 -16.53
N GLY A 219 8.50 -32.31 -15.89
CA GLY A 219 8.96 -33.51 -16.61
C GLY A 219 10.05 -33.17 -17.64
N LEU A 220 9.80 -33.50 -18.92
CA LEU A 220 10.75 -33.27 -20.02
C LEU A 220 10.60 -31.90 -20.72
N ARG A 221 9.65 -31.05 -20.34
CA ARG A 221 9.35 -29.78 -21.03
C ARG A 221 9.75 -28.58 -20.17
N THR A 222 10.46 -27.62 -20.75
CA THR A 222 10.61 -26.27 -20.16
C THR A 222 9.27 -25.55 -20.25
N VAL A 223 8.74 -25.09 -19.12
CA VAL A 223 7.45 -24.37 -19.04
C VAL A 223 7.63 -22.88 -18.78
N ILE A 224 8.68 -22.49 -18.07
CA ILE A 224 9.00 -21.09 -17.75
C ILE A 224 10.51 -20.86 -17.99
N HIS A 225 10.85 -19.77 -18.68
CA HIS A 225 12.23 -19.31 -18.86
C HIS A 225 12.45 -18.09 -17.97
N ASP A 226 13.43 -18.15 -17.08
CA ASP A 226 13.79 -17.06 -16.18
C ASP A 226 14.99 -16.29 -16.75
N ARG A 227 14.76 -15.00 -17.05
CA ARG A 227 15.79 -14.09 -17.57
C ARG A 227 16.32 -13.13 -16.50
N GLY A 228 16.14 -13.44 -15.21
CA GLY A 228 16.40 -12.52 -14.11
C GLY A 228 15.28 -11.48 -14.00
N SER A 229 15.26 -10.51 -14.90
CA SER A 229 14.34 -9.36 -14.89
C SER A 229 12.87 -9.67 -15.20
N ARG A 230 12.58 -10.87 -15.72
CA ARG A 230 11.21 -11.33 -16.04
C ARG A 230 11.15 -12.85 -16.16
N LEU A 231 9.94 -13.41 -16.03
CA LEU A 231 9.64 -14.81 -16.30
C LEU A 231 8.80 -14.94 -17.59
N ASP A 232 9.32 -15.66 -18.58
CA ASP A 232 8.62 -15.96 -19.83
C ASP A 232 7.93 -17.33 -19.73
N VAL A 233 6.60 -17.37 -19.61
CA VAL A 233 5.81 -18.61 -19.64
C VAL A 233 5.62 -19.09 -21.08
N GLN A 234 5.95 -20.34 -21.38
CA GLN A 234 5.93 -20.85 -22.77
C GLN A 234 4.51 -21.10 -23.31
N ARG A 235 3.53 -21.32 -22.43
CA ARG A 235 2.17 -21.72 -22.79
C ARG A 235 1.12 -21.00 -21.95
N ASN A 236 -0.07 -20.84 -22.51
CA ASN A 236 -1.22 -20.24 -21.84
C ASN A 236 -1.99 -21.28 -20.98
N ASP A 237 -1.22 -22.12 -20.26
CA ASP A 237 -1.67 -23.21 -19.41
C ASP A 237 -1.75 -22.72 -17.95
N ASP A 238 -2.95 -22.71 -17.36
CA ASP A 238 -3.25 -22.04 -16.08
C ASP A 238 -2.28 -22.43 -14.95
N ARG A 239 -1.89 -23.71 -14.88
CA ARG A 239 -0.97 -24.26 -13.87
C ARG A 239 0.46 -23.70 -13.97
N ASP A 240 0.93 -23.44 -15.19
CA ASP A 240 2.27 -22.91 -15.42
C ASP A 240 2.30 -21.39 -15.28
N ILE A 241 1.18 -20.71 -15.57
CA ILE A 241 0.97 -19.29 -15.25
C ILE A 241 0.93 -19.09 -13.73
N GLU A 242 0.17 -19.90 -12.99
CA GLU A 242 0.08 -19.84 -11.53
C GLU A 242 1.46 -20.06 -10.88
N ALA A 243 2.21 -21.06 -11.34
CA ALA A 243 3.58 -21.32 -10.91
C ALA A 243 4.50 -20.11 -11.17
N ALA A 244 4.43 -19.50 -12.36
CA ALA A 244 5.22 -18.32 -12.69
C ALA A 244 4.84 -17.10 -11.84
N LEU A 245 3.55 -16.91 -11.54
CA LEU A 245 3.07 -15.84 -10.66
C LEU A 245 3.56 -16.04 -9.21
N LYS A 246 3.53 -17.26 -8.68
CA LYS A 246 4.04 -17.58 -7.34
C LYS A 246 5.55 -17.35 -7.21
N ILE A 247 6.34 -17.69 -8.23
CA ILE A 247 7.79 -17.37 -8.26
C ILE A 247 8.00 -15.85 -8.40
N SER A 248 7.21 -15.18 -9.26
CA SER A 248 7.25 -13.72 -9.46
C SER A 248 7.00 -12.96 -8.16
N ALA A 249 6.06 -13.43 -7.33
CA ALA A 249 5.71 -12.84 -6.04
C ALA A 249 6.86 -12.88 -5.01
N GLN A 250 7.83 -13.77 -5.15
CA GLN A 250 9.02 -13.88 -4.28
C GLN A 250 10.27 -13.19 -4.83
N LYS A 251 10.18 -12.71 -6.08
CA LYS A 251 11.29 -12.14 -6.86
C LYS A 251 11.11 -10.65 -7.17
N PHE A 252 9.88 -10.22 -7.40
CA PHE A 252 9.55 -8.85 -7.77
C PHE A 252 8.80 -8.13 -6.65
N ASP A 253 8.92 -6.81 -6.66
CA ASP A 253 8.26 -5.93 -5.70
C ASP A 253 6.73 -5.94 -5.87
N LEU A 254 6.05 -6.71 -5.03
CA LEU A 254 4.59 -6.79 -4.97
C LEU A 254 3.92 -5.46 -4.58
N GLN A 255 4.60 -4.51 -3.91
CA GLN A 255 3.98 -3.22 -3.58
C GLN A 255 3.74 -2.37 -4.84
N LYS A 256 4.64 -2.48 -5.82
CA LYS A 256 4.45 -1.90 -7.16
C LYS A 256 3.46 -2.70 -8.00
N GLY A 257 3.21 -3.96 -7.66
CA GLY A 257 2.39 -4.90 -8.41
C GLY A 257 3.10 -5.52 -9.61
N LEU A 258 2.57 -6.63 -10.12
CA LEU A 258 3.13 -7.35 -11.25
C LEU A 258 2.71 -6.71 -12.59
N MET A 259 3.65 -6.58 -13.53
CA MET A 259 3.35 -6.15 -14.89
C MET A 259 3.21 -7.36 -15.82
N LEU A 260 1.99 -7.62 -16.29
CA LEU A 260 1.71 -8.69 -17.25
C LEU A 260 2.01 -8.21 -18.67
N THR A 261 2.89 -8.93 -19.36
CA THR A 261 3.25 -8.68 -20.77
C THR A 261 2.97 -9.92 -21.61
N GLY A 262 2.73 -9.76 -22.91
CA GLY A 262 2.29 -10.83 -23.81
C GLY A 262 1.04 -10.43 -24.59
N ASP A 263 0.37 -11.42 -25.18
CA ASP A 263 -0.91 -11.23 -25.86
C ASP A 263 -2.07 -11.02 -24.86
N LEU A 264 -3.21 -10.55 -25.37
CA LEU A 264 -4.39 -10.24 -24.56
C LEU A 264 -4.96 -11.51 -23.88
N ALA A 265 -4.92 -12.65 -24.56
CA ALA A 265 -5.41 -13.93 -24.03
C ALA A 265 -4.60 -14.44 -22.83
N PHE A 266 -3.27 -14.26 -22.86
CA PHE A 266 -2.38 -14.53 -21.75
C PHE A 266 -2.59 -13.53 -20.60
N LYS A 267 -2.63 -12.23 -20.90
CA LYS A 267 -2.85 -11.19 -19.87
C LYS A 267 -4.17 -11.38 -19.12
N VAL A 268 -5.27 -11.67 -19.82
CA VAL A 268 -6.59 -11.90 -19.22
C VAL A 268 -6.57 -13.14 -18.29
N LYS A 269 -6.01 -14.26 -18.75
CA LYS A 269 -5.88 -15.47 -17.91
C LYS A 269 -4.95 -15.25 -16.71
N ALA A 270 -3.76 -14.70 -16.93
CA ALA A 270 -2.80 -14.41 -15.88
C ALA A 270 -3.35 -13.40 -14.87
N ALA A 271 -4.17 -12.44 -15.29
CA ALA A 271 -4.85 -11.53 -14.39
C ALA A 271 -5.93 -12.21 -13.57
N GLU A 272 -6.75 -13.09 -14.14
CA GLU A 272 -7.73 -13.88 -13.37
C GLU A 272 -7.04 -14.76 -12.31
N ILE A 273 -5.90 -15.38 -12.66
CA ILE A 273 -5.11 -16.19 -11.71
C ILE A 273 -4.46 -15.29 -10.64
N ALA A 274 -3.84 -14.17 -11.02
CA ALA A 274 -3.28 -13.21 -10.08
C ALA A 274 -4.36 -12.65 -9.12
N GLY A 275 -5.58 -12.44 -9.61
CA GLY A 275 -6.74 -12.06 -8.80
C GLY A 275 -7.10 -13.12 -7.75
N LYS A 276 -7.15 -14.40 -8.15
CA LYS A 276 -7.37 -15.53 -7.23
C LYS A 276 -6.28 -15.64 -6.15
N LEU A 277 -5.03 -15.34 -6.52
CA LEU A 277 -3.89 -15.30 -5.59
C LEU A 277 -3.80 -13.99 -4.77
N GLY A 278 -4.61 -12.98 -5.09
CA GLY A 278 -4.59 -11.66 -4.45
C GLY A 278 -3.40 -10.77 -4.84
N TYR A 279 -2.63 -11.11 -5.87
CA TYR A 279 -1.46 -10.35 -6.29
C TYR A 279 -1.87 -9.08 -7.07
N PRO A 280 -1.42 -7.87 -6.68
CA PRO A 280 -1.75 -6.64 -7.39
C PRO A 280 -1.07 -6.55 -8.75
N LEU A 281 -1.69 -5.82 -9.68
CA LEU A 281 -1.24 -5.66 -11.07
C LEU A 281 -0.99 -4.20 -11.43
N GLN A 282 -0.01 -3.94 -12.30
CA GLN A 282 0.27 -2.62 -12.88
C GLN A 282 -0.56 -2.33 -14.16
N ASN A 283 -1.16 -3.35 -14.77
CA ASN A 283 -1.87 -3.21 -16.04
C ASN A 283 -3.13 -2.33 -15.90
N SER A 284 -3.25 -1.34 -16.79
CA SER A 284 -4.39 -0.41 -16.86
C SER A 284 -5.46 -0.82 -17.88
N GLU A 285 -5.26 -1.94 -18.59
CA GLU A 285 -6.17 -2.47 -19.61
C GLU A 285 -7.50 -2.92 -18.97
N PRO A 286 -8.68 -2.48 -19.48
CA PRO A 286 -9.95 -2.72 -18.81
C PRO A 286 -10.33 -4.20 -18.72
N GLU A 287 -10.06 -4.98 -19.77
CA GLU A 287 -10.31 -6.43 -19.79
C GLU A 287 -9.46 -7.18 -18.75
N VAL A 288 -8.20 -6.77 -18.59
CA VAL A 288 -7.25 -7.34 -17.64
C VAL A 288 -7.68 -7.01 -16.20
N LEU A 289 -8.14 -5.77 -15.95
CA LEU A 289 -8.68 -5.37 -14.65
C LEU A 289 -10.01 -6.07 -14.31
N MET A 290 -10.90 -6.26 -15.28
CA MET A 290 -12.13 -7.05 -15.08
C MET A 290 -11.82 -8.51 -14.78
N ALA A 291 -10.87 -9.12 -15.49
CA ALA A 291 -10.42 -10.49 -15.25
C ALA A 291 -9.80 -10.65 -13.85
N TRP A 292 -8.94 -9.70 -13.44
CA TRP A 292 -8.38 -9.68 -12.08
C TRP A 292 -9.46 -9.58 -11.01
N LYS A 293 -10.43 -8.67 -11.18
CA LYS A 293 -11.55 -8.53 -10.24
C LYS A 293 -12.36 -9.83 -10.15
N LYS A 294 -12.74 -10.41 -11.29
CA LYS A 294 -13.42 -11.71 -11.36
C LYS A 294 -12.64 -12.80 -10.62
N GLY A 295 -11.32 -12.85 -10.81
CA GLY A 295 -10.43 -13.77 -10.10
C GLY A 295 -10.45 -13.57 -8.58
N ARG A 296 -10.38 -12.32 -8.13
CA ARG A 296 -10.46 -11.95 -6.71
C ARG A 296 -11.80 -12.32 -6.09
N ASP A 297 -12.89 -12.06 -6.78
CA ASP A 297 -14.26 -12.40 -6.34
C ASP A 297 -14.49 -13.94 -6.27
N MET A 298 -13.64 -14.73 -6.94
CA MET A 298 -13.63 -16.21 -6.88
C MET A 298 -12.70 -16.79 -5.80
N ASN A 299 -11.95 -15.98 -5.04
CA ASN A 299 -11.03 -16.48 -4.02
C ASN A 299 -11.82 -17.01 -2.80
N PRO A 300 -11.74 -18.30 -2.44
CA PRO A 300 -12.48 -18.85 -1.31
C PRO A 300 -11.92 -18.30 0.01
N GLN A 301 -12.78 -17.66 0.79
CA GLN A 301 -12.46 -17.07 2.09
C GLN A 301 -13.57 -17.37 3.09
N PHE A 302 -13.23 -17.37 4.39
CA PHE A 302 -14.24 -17.41 5.44
C PHE A 302 -15.11 -16.16 5.38
N LYS A 303 -16.39 -16.33 5.00
CA LYS A 303 -17.39 -15.30 5.19
C LYS A 303 -17.80 -15.28 6.67
N ARG A 304 -17.52 -14.16 7.34
CA ARG A 304 -18.06 -13.87 8.67
C ARG A 304 -19.58 -13.81 8.57
N ALA A 305 -20.28 -14.36 9.56
CA ALA A 305 -21.72 -14.22 9.64
C ALA A 305 -22.06 -12.83 10.21
N VAL A 306 -22.91 -12.09 9.52
CA VAL A 306 -23.29 -10.69 9.82
C VAL A 306 -24.79 -10.62 10.06
N LEU A 307 -25.22 -9.73 10.96
CA LEU A 307 -26.63 -9.40 11.19
C LEU A 307 -27.25 -8.84 9.89
N PRO A 308 -28.39 -9.37 9.39
CA PRO A 308 -29.10 -8.76 8.28
C PRO A 308 -29.47 -7.30 8.59
N SER A 309 -29.24 -6.40 7.62
CA SER A 309 -29.72 -5.02 7.74
C SER A 309 -31.23 -4.99 7.51
N VAL A 310 -31.96 -4.41 8.46
CA VAL A 310 -33.42 -4.19 8.41
C VAL A 310 -33.75 -2.69 8.42
N GLU A 311 -32.74 -1.84 8.23
CA GLU A 311 -32.83 -0.39 8.40
C GLU A 311 -33.86 0.29 7.48
N ARG A 312 -34.22 -0.35 6.36
CA ARG A 312 -35.12 0.20 5.34
C ARG A 312 -36.54 0.37 5.86
N GLY A 313 -36.82 1.59 6.32
CA GLY A 313 -38.11 1.99 6.87
C GLY A 313 -38.20 1.88 8.40
N ILE A 314 -37.12 1.52 9.11
CA ILE A 314 -37.03 1.71 10.57
C ILE A 314 -36.67 3.18 10.90
N THR A 315 -35.90 3.84 10.04
CA THR A 315 -35.44 5.24 10.20
C THR A 315 -36.51 6.31 9.94
N GLY A 316 -37.80 5.97 9.88
CA GLY A 316 -38.89 6.91 9.57
C GLY A 316 -39.05 7.30 8.09
N ASP A 317 -38.08 6.97 7.23
CA ASP A 317 -38.23 7.11 5.78
C ASP A 317 -39.24 6.07 5.24
N LEU A 318 -40.49 6.51 5.09
CA LEU A 318 -41.49 5.81 4.29
C LEU A 318 -40.91 5.47 2.92
N ALA A 319 -41.08 4.20 2.51
CA ALA A 319 -40.58 3.67 1.25
C ALA A 319 -41.35 4.17 0.01
N VAL A 320 -41.38 5.50 -0.18
CA VAL A 320 -41.53 6.05 -1.52
C VAL A 320 -40.16 5.95 -2.18
N VAL A 321 -40.04 5.09 -3.19
CA VAL A 321 -38.95 5.17 -4.15
C VAL A 321 -39.14 6.48 -4.92
N LYS A 322 -38.68 7.59 -4.33
CA LYS A 322 -38.67 8.88 -5.01
C LYS A 322 -37.76 8.73 -6.23
N PRO A 323 -38.27 8.92 -7.46
CA PRO A 323 -37.40 8.94 -8.62
C PRO A 323 -36.32 10.01 -8.42
N ILE A 324 -35.17 9.79 -9.06
CA ILE A 324 -33.89 10.53 -8.88
C ILE A 324 -34.03 12.07 -9.00
N VAL A 325 -35.17 12.55 -9.52
CA VAL A 325 -35.53 13.95 -9.77
C VAL A 325 -35.95 14.72 -8.50
N GLU A 326 -36.44 14.07 -7.44
CA GLU A 326 -37.02 14.75 -6.25
C GLU A 326 -36.13 14.79 -5.00
N ARG A 327 -34.80 14.68 -5.16
CA ARG A 327 -33.89 15.12 -4.10
C ARG A 327 -33.76 16.64 -4.13
N THR A 328 -34.74 17.33 -3.56
CA THR A 328 -34.69 18.78 -3.27
C THR A 328 -34.54 18.98 -1.77
N GLY A 329 -33.29 19.01 -1.29
CA GLY A 329 -32.95 19.21 0.11
C GLY A 329 -31.43 19.36 0.34
N PRO A 330 -30.99 19.79 1.53
CA PRO A 330 -29.57 19.82 1.89
C PRO A 330 -28.99 18.40 1.99
N VAL A 331 -27.83 18.16 1.36
CA VAL A 331 -27.11 16.89 1.42
C VAL A 331 -25.86 17.05 2.27
N GLN A 332 -25.67 16.15 3.23
CA GLN A 332 -24.48 16.10 4.08
C GLN A 332 -23.37 15.27 3.42
N LEU A 333 -22.20 15.87 3.24
CA LEU A 333 -21.01 15.28 2.64
C LEU A 333 -19.85 15.32 3.63
N ARG A 334 -19.07 14.24 3.70
CA ARG A 334 -17.75 14.22 4.35
C ARG A 334 -16.78 15.07 3.53
N ALA A 335 -15.99 15.91 4.19
CA ALA A 335 -15.04 16.81 3.53
C ALA A 335 -13.65 16.75 4.17
N ASP A 336 -12.62 16.93 3.34
CA ASP A 336 -11.23 17.08 3.80
C ASP A 336 -11.08 18.35 4.66
N PRO A 337 -10.21 18.37 5.69
CA PRO A 337 -9.97 19.57 6.51
C PRO A 337 -9.66 20.85 5.73
N LEU A 338 -8.98 20.77 4.57
CA LEU A 338 -8.76 21.95 3.72
C LEU A 338 -10.04 22.44 3.02
N THR A 339 -10.98 21.54 2.72
CA THR A 339 -12.29 21.89 2.18
C THR A 339 -13.19 22.50 3.26
N VAL A 340 -13.13 21.96 4.48
CA VAL A 340 -13.83 22.51 5.67
C VAL A 340 -13.35 23.94 5.97
N GLY A 341 -12.04 24.19 5.93
CA GLY A 341 -11.47 25.54 6.15
C GLY A 341 -11.82 26.58 5.08
N GLU A 342 -12.35 26.16 3.92
CA GLU A 342 -12.70 27.02 2.79
C GLU A 342 -14.20 27.03 2.47
N ALA A 343 -15.04 26.42 3.33
CA ALA A 343 -16.47 26.22 3.11
C ALA A 343 -17.23 27.50 2.71
N ASP A 344 -16.97 28.62 3.40
CA ASP A 344 -17.58 29.93 3.10
C ASP A 344 -17.25 30.42 1.67
N LYS A 345 -16.03 30.18 1.17
CA LYS A 345 -15.59 30.58 -0.18
C LYS A 345 -16.08 29.59 -1.27
N LEU A 346 -16.47 28.39 -0.88
CA LEU A 346 -17.04 27.35 -1.73
C LEU A 346 -18.58 27.38 -1.76
N GLY A 347 -19.19 28.22 -0.93
CA GLY A 347 -20.65 28.35 -0.83
C GLY A 347 -21.33 27.08 -0.30
N VAL A 348 -20.68 26.38 0.63
CA VAL A 348 -21.22 25.20 1.34
C VAL A 348 -21.25 25.49 2.84
N THR A 349 -22.24 24.97 3.56
CA THR A 349 -22.40 25.25 5.00
C THR A 349 -21.74 24.18 5.86
N LEU A 350 -21.12 24.57 6.97
CA LEU A 350 -20.50 23.63 7.91
C LEU A 350 -21.56 22.97 8.82
N ASN A 351 -21.44 21.67 9.08
CA ASN A 351 -22.37 20.90 9.91
C ASN A 351 -21.64 19.91 10.84
N GLY A 352 -20.70 20.43 11.63
CA GLY A 352 -19.91 19.64 12.59
C GLY A 352 -18.65 19.00 12.00
N ASP A 353 -18.03 18.10 12.77
CA ASP A 353 -16.69 17.57 12.51
C ASP A 353 -16.58 16.87 11.14
N GLY A 354 -15.89 17.52 10.20
CA GLY A 354 -15.61 16.99 8.88
C GLY A 354 -16.83 16.86 7.95
N VAL A 355 -17.93 17.57 8.22
CA VAL A 355 -19.16 17.52 7.39
C VAL A 355 -19.49 18.90 6.81
N VAL A 356 -19.66 18.93 5.48
CA VAL A 356 -20.22 20.07 4.75
C VAL A 356 -21.62 19.73 4.25
N VAL A 357 -22.46 20.74 4.14
CA VAL A 357 -23.82 20.65 3.60
C VAL A 357 -23.87 21.43 2.29
N MET A 358 -24.31 20.75 1.23
CA MET A 358 -24.44 21.31 -0.11
C MET A 358 -25.88 21.06 -0.63
N PRO A 359 -26.50 22.00 -1.39
CA PRO A 359 -27.80 21.75 -2.01
C PRO A 359 -27.76 20.52 -2.91
N ALA A 360 -28.79 19.66 -2.84
CA ALA A 360 -28.86 18.44 -3.64
C ALA A 360 -28.73 18.71 -5.15
N GLU A 361 -29.22 19.85 -5.66
CA GLU A 361 -29.07 20.24 -7.07
C GLU A 361 -27.59 20.34 -7.48
N ARG A 362 -26.74 20.97 -6.65
CA ARG A 362 -25.28 21.04 -6.86
C ARG A 362 -24.63 19.67 -6.74
N VAL A 363 -25.05 18.83 -5.77
CA VAL A 363 -24.55 17.44 -5.65
C VAL A 363 -24.91 16.59 -6.87
N LEU A 364 -26.13 16.74 -7.40
CA LEU A 364 -26.59 16.00 -8.59
C LEU A 364 -25.91 16.50 -9.87
N ALA A 365 -25.73 17.82 -10.02
CA ALA A 365 -24.98 18.41 -11.13
C ALA A 365 -23.51 17.96 -11.11
N ALA A 366 -22.85 18.00 -9.94
CA ALA A 366 -21.50 17.49 -9.76
C ALA A 366 -21.40 15.97 -9.98
N GLY A 367 -22.38 15.20 -9.51
CA GLY A 367 -22.44 13.75 -9.73
C GLY A 367 -22.69 13.36 -11.20
N ALA A 368 -23.42 14.17 -11.96
CA ALA A 368 -23.54 14.03 -13.41
C ALA A 368 -22.22 14.39 -14.09
N ALA A 369 -21.68 15.59 -13.83
CA ALA A 369 -20.40 16.04 -14.38
C ALA A 369 -19.26 15.05 -14.09
N PHE A 370 -19.18 14.48 -12.89
CA PHE A 370 -18.19 13.45 -12.53
C PHE A 370 -18.32 12.17 -13.37
N ARG A 371 -19.53 11.75 -13.75
CA ARG A 371 -19.74 10.57 -14.62
C ARG A 371 -19.43 10.85 -16.08
N ASP A 372 -19.71 12.06 -16.53
CA ASP A 372 -19.56 12.46 -17.94
C ASP A 372 -18.13 12.97 -18.26
N THR A 373 -17.32 13.27 -17.23
CA THR A 373 -15.95 13.74 -17.36
C THR A 373 -14.97 12.58 -17.56
N GLN A 374 -14.00 12.76 -18.47
CA GLN A 374 -12.97 11.75 -18.73
C GLN A 374 -12.08 11.48 -17.50
N ASN A 375 -11.70 10.21 -17.30
CA ASN A 375 -10.79 9.80 -16.22
C ASN A 375 -9.46 10.58 -16.17
N SER A 376 -8.99 11.07 -17.31
CA SER A 376 -7.81 11.96 -17.43
C SER A 376 -8.02 13.32 -16.75
N ALA A 377 -9.17 13.97 -16.97
CA ALA A 377 -9.56 15.21 -16.29
C ALA A 377 -9.85 14.97 -14.80
N LEU A 378 -10.50 13.86 -14.45
CA LEU A 378 -10.74 13.50 -13.04
C LEU A 378 -9.44 13.28 -12.25
N ARG A 379 -8.36 12.80 -12.89
CA ARG A 379 -7.03 12.73 -12.25
C ARG A 379 -6.44 14.12 -11.99
N VAL A 380 -6.57 15.06 -12.93
CA VAL A 380 -6.12 16.45 -12.73
C VAL A 380 -6.90 17.10 -11.58
N LEU A 381 -8.23 16.94 -11.53
CA LEU A 381 -9.05 17.45 -10.42
C LEU A 381 -8.76 16.76 -9.07
N ALA A 382 -8.26 15.53 -9.08
CA ALA A 382 -7.88 14.80 -7.88
C ALA A 382 -6.57 15.31 -7.23
N GLU A 383 -5.90 16.28 -7.85
CA GLU A 383 -4.72 17.01 -7.35
C GLU A 383 -5.07 18.48 -6.98
N ALA A 384 -6.34 18.87 -7.05
CA ALA A 384 -6.76 20.26 -6.92
C ALA A 384 -6.75 20.80 -5.47
N ASP A 385 -6.01 21.88 -5.26
CA ASP A 385 -5.98 22.68 -4.05
C ASP A 385 -7.07 23.75 -4.07
N LEU A 386 -8.23 23.45 -3.45
CA LEU A 386 -9.41 24.32 -3.43
C LEU A 386 -9.18 25.70 -2.76
N ARG A 387 -8.05 25.92 -2.07
CA ARG A 387 -7.63 27.24 -1.57
C ARG A 387 -7.30 28.22 -2.70
N LYS A 388 -6.97 27.71 -3.91
CA LYS A 388 -6.51 28.49 -5.06
C LYS A 388 -7.60 28.61 -6.13
N PRO A 389 -7.74 29.75 -6.82
CA PRO A 389 -8.81 29.96 -7.81
C PRO A 389 -8.70 29.03 -9.03
N ASP A 390 -7.47 28.67 -9.42
CA ASP A 390 -7.09 27.72 -10.45
C ASP A 390 -6.96 26.26 -9.94
N GLY A 391 -7.24 26.02 -8.64
CA GLY A 391 -6.99 24.75 -7.99
C GLY A 391 -5.51 24.34 -7.90
N GLY A 392 -4.57 25.22 -8.27
CA GLY A 392 -3.15 24.84 -8.42
C GLY A 392 -2.88 23.75 -9.47
N VAL A 393 -3.80 23.50 -10.39
CA VAL A 393 -3.71 22.46 -11.43
C VAL A 393 -3.48 23.07 -12.81
N ASP A 394 -3.03 22.24 -13.78
CA ASP A 394 -2.88 22.67 -15.17
C ASP A 394 -4.25 22.92 -15.82
N ILE A 395 -4.71 24.18 -15.73
CA ILE A 395 -5.97 24.66 -16.33
C ILE A 395 -5.94 24.54 -17.87
N GLY A 396 -4.78 24.59 -18.52
CA GLY A 396 -4.67 24.40 -19.97
C GLY A 396 -5.09 22.97 -20.35
N LYS A 397 -4.46 22.00 -19.72
CA LYS A 397 -4.77 20.57 -19.86
C LYS A 397 -6.19 20.22 -19.40
N LEU A 398 -6.67 20.82 -18.31
CA LEU A 398 -8.04 20.59 -17.84
C LEU A 398 -9.09 21.15 -18.82
N LYS A 399 -8.82 22.31 -19.45
CA LYS A 399 -9.69 22.91 -20.46
C LYS A 399 -9.78 22.09 -21.75
N GLU A 400 -8.70 21.40 -22.14
CA GLU A 400 -8.71 20.46 -23.27
C GLU A 400 -9.55 19.21 -22.99
N LEU A 401 -9.51 18.71 -21.75
CA LEU A 401 -10.14 17.44 -21.36
C LEU A 401 -11.58 17.59 -20.84
N ALA A 402 -11.92 18.74 -20.24
CA ALA A 402 -13.21 19.03 -19.61
C ALA A 402 -13.50 20.55 -19.61
N PRO A 403 -13.79 21.17 -20.78
CA PRO A 403 -13.91 22.62 -20.92
C PRO A 403 -15.01 23.25 -20.03
N ASN A 404 -16.06 22.50 -19.70
CA ASN A 404 -17.14 22.89 -18.79
C ASN A 404 -16.71 23.05 -17.32
N LEU A 405 -15.53 22.54 -16.96
CA LEU A 405 -14.97 22.61 -15.60
C LEU A 405 -13.96 23.77 -15.44
N THR A 406 -13.72 24.55 -16.50
CA THR A 406 -12.82 25.71 -16.49
C THR A 406 -13.51 26.95 -17.04
N SER A 407 -13.27 28.11 -16.44
CA SER A 407 -13.73 29.40 -16.98
C SER A 407 -12.73 30.50 -16.66
N ASN A 408 -12.41 31.36 -17.62
CA ASN A 408 -11.55 32.53 -17.44
C ASN A 408 -10.21 32.30 -16.70
N GLY A 409 -9.61 31.10 -16.85
CA GLY A 409 -8.35 30.74 -16.19
C GLY A 409 -8.49 30.20 -14.76
N SER A 410 -9.71 29.92 -14.29
CA SER A 410 -10.01 29.37 -12.97
C SER A 410 -10.93 28.14 -13.05
N LEU A 411 -11.04 27.41 -11.93
CA LEU A 411 -12.01 26.33 -11.77
C LEU A 411 -13.43 26.90 -11.60
N THR A 412 -14.40 26.32 -12.32
CA THR A 412 -15.83 26.67 -12.14
C THR A 412 -16.37 26.17 -10.80
N GLU A 413 -17.50 26.72 -10.34
CA GLU A 413 -18.22 26.22 -9.15
C GLU A 413 -18.50 24.70 -9.29
N LEU A 414 -19.01 24.27 -10.45
CA LEU A 414 -19.22 22.86 -10.78
C LEU A 414 -17.95 22.01 -10.64
N ALA A 415 -16.77 22.52 -11.03
CA ALA A 415 -15.51 21.78 -10.90
C ALA A 415 -15.10 21.61 -9.42
N ARG A 416 -15.36 22.61 -8.59
CA ARG A 416 -15.11 22.53 -7.14
C ARG A 416 -16.09 21.56 -6.48
N ASP A 417 -17.36 21.58 -6.87
CA ASP A 417 -18.37 20.64 -6.39
C ASP A 417 -18.04 19.19 -6.77
N VAL A 418 -17.50 18.97 -7.98
CA VAL A 418 -16.99 17.67 -8.43
C VAL A 418 -15.85 17.17 -7.53
N VAL A 419 -14.95 18.03 -7.07
CA VAL A 419 -13.90 17.67 -6.10
C VAL A 419 -14.50 17.32 -4.73
N ILE A 420 -15.45 18.12 -4.22
CA ILE A 420 -16.11 17.86 -2.93
C ILE A 420 -16.86 16.51 -2.95
N VAL A 421 -17.63 16.23 -4.00
CA VAL A 421 -18.38 14.97 -4.16
C VAL A 421 -17.45 13.77 -4.40
N ARG A 422 -16.31 13.97 -5.08
CA ARG A 422 -15.26 12.94 -5.17
C ARG A 422 -14.69 12.62 -3.79
N ASP A 423 -14.34 13.64 -3.01
CA ASP A 423 -13.64 13.46 -1.75
C ASP A 423 -14.55 12.88 -0.65
N ASP A 424 -15.84 13.22 -0.61
CA ASP A 424 -16.85 12.51 0.20
C ASP A 424 -16.84 11.00 -0.09
N ARG A 425 -16.87 10.63 -1.38
CA ARG A 425 -16.85 9.22 -1.81
C ARG A 425 -15.54 8.53 -1.40
N VAL A 426 -14.40 9.22 -1.50
CA VAL A 426 -13.10 8.70 -1.06
C VAL A 426 -13.07 8.48 0.46
N ILE A 427 -13.52 9.45 1.25
CA ILE A 427 -13.56 9.38 2.72
C ILE A 427 -14.48 8.24 3.16
N ARG A 428 -15.72 8.18 2.67
CA ARG A 428 -16.67 7.10 3.00
C ARG A 428 -16.15 5.72 2.58
N THR A 429 -15.45 5.63 1.44
CA THR A 429 -14.83 4.37 1.03
C THR A 429 -13.75 3.95 2.03
N ARG A 430 -12.90 4.88 2.51
CA ARG A 430 -11.91 4.60 3.56
C ARG A 430 -12.54 4.25 4.90
N GLU A 431 -13.59 4.96 5.32
CA GLU A 431 -14.37 4.63 6.54
C GLU A 431 -14.98 3.22 6.49
N SER A 432 -15.31 2.71 5.29
CA SER A 432 -15.86 1.36 5.07
C SER A 432 -14.80 0.26 4.89
N LEU A 433 -13.51 0.60 4.83
CA LEU A 433 -12.41 -0.34 4.68
C LEU A 433 -11.73 -0.61 6.03
N ASP A 434 -11.15 -1.80 6.18
CA ASP A 434 -10.43 -2.19 7.40
C ASP A 434 -9.19 -1.30 7.60
N LYS A 435 -8.98 -0.86 8.84
CA LYS A 435 -7.85 0.01 9.23
C LYS A 435 -6.51 -0.68 9.06
N GLU A 436 -6.46 -2.01 9.17
CA GLU A 436 -5.23 -2.78 8.89
C GLU A 436 -4.78 -2.66 7.41
N LEU A 437 -5.69 -2.29 6.50
CA LEU A 437 -5.42 -2.11 5.07
C LEU A 437 -5.12 -0.65 4.67
N GLU A 438 -5.10 0.29 5.62
CA GLU A 438 -4.79 1.70 5.33
C GLU A 438 -3.44 1.89 4.58
N PRO A 439 -2.32 1.21 4.94
CA PRO A 439 -1.06 1.35 4.20
C PRO A 439 -1.15 0.94 2.72
N VAL A 440 -2.08 0.05 2.36
CA VAL A 440 -2.26 -0.49 1.00
C VAL A 440 -3.09 0.46 0.14
N PHE A 441 -4.09 1.11 0.72
CA PHE A 441 -5.04 1.94 -0.03
C PHE A 441 -4.77 3.44 0.04
N LYS A 442 -3.98 3.92 1.00
CA LYS A 442 -3.74 5.36 1.24
C LYS A 442 -3.33 6.13 -0.02
N VAL A 443 -2.40 5.62 -0.83
CA VAL A 443 -1.91 6.27 -2.07
C VAL A 443 -2.99 6.36 -3.16
N ALA A 444 -3.85 5.34 -3.27
CA ALA A 444 -4.91 5.28 -4.26
C ALA A 444 -6.14 6.13 -3.87
N TYR A 445 -6.46 6.17 -2.57
CA TYR A 445 -7.65 6.81 -2.00
C TYR A 445 -7.32 8.09 -1.22
N MET A 446 -6.51 8.97 -1.83
CA MET A 446 -6.29 10.31 -1.29
C MET A 446 -7.41 11.28 -1.69
N THR A 447 -7.81 12.13 -0.75
CA THR A 447 -8.56 13.37 -1.03
C THR A 447 -7.67 14.33 -1.84
N ALA A 448 -8.27 15.31 -2.51
CA ALA A 448 -7.50 16.35 -3.19
C ALA A 448 -6.73 17.21 -2.16
N GLY A 449 -7.30 17.43 -0.96
CA GLY A 449 -6.65 18.15 0.14
C GLY A 449 -5.48 17.39 0.81
N GLU A 450 -5.49 16.06 0.83
CA GLU A 450 -4.31 15.25 1.22
C GLU A 450 -3.20 15.38 0.18
N ARG A 451 -3.50 15.30 -1.12
CA ARG A 451 -2.49 15.48 -2.18
C ARG A 451 -1.90 16.89 -2.22
N ALA A 452 -2.73 17.91 -2.00
CA ALA A 452 -2.26 19.29 -1.91
C ALA A 452 -1.21 19.48 -0.81
N ARG A 453 -1.41 18.84 0.36
CA ARG A 453 -0.45 18.84 1.48
C ARG A 453 0.83 18.08 1.16
N GLU A 454 0.72 16.87 0.62
CA GLU A 454 1.90 16.07 0.21
C GLU A 454 2.75 16.83 -0.83
N ASN A 455 2.11 17.43 -1.83
CA ASN A 455 2.80 18.26 -2.83
C ASN A 455 3.47 19.50 -2.22
N GLU A 456 2.87 20.13 -1.20
CA GLU A 456 3.44 21.27 -0.48
C GLU A 456 4.65 20.87 0.38
N GLU A 457 4.59 19.72 1.06
CA GLU A 457 5.70 19.11 1.82
C GLU A 457 6.86 18.68 0.91
N VAL A 458 6.56 18.03 -0.22
CA VAL A 458 7.55 17.65 -1.23
C VAL A 458 8.22 18.89 -1.82
N ALA A 459 7.46 19.92 -2.20
CA ALA A 459 8.01 21.18 -2.69
C ALA A 459 8.91 21.88 -1.65
N ALA A 460 8.51 21.89 -0.38
CA ALA A 460 9.31 22.43 0.72
C ALA A 460 10.61 21.61 0.94
N SER A 461 10.55 20.29 0.80
CA SER A 461 11.74 19.42 0.89
C SER A 461 12.74 19.67 -0.24
N ILE A 462 12.25 19.87 -1.48
CA ILE A 462 13.07 20.19 -2.65
C ILE A 462 13.69 21.58 -2.50
N ALA A 463 12.92 22.58 -2.07
CA ALA A 463 13.42 23.93 -1.80
C ALA A 463 14.51 23.93 -0.70
N LYS A 464 14.33 23.13 0.37
CA LYS A 464 15.33 22.94 1.42
C LYS A 464 16.60 22.27 0.90
N ALA A 465 16.48 21.26 0.04
CA ALA A 465 17.62 20.59 -0.58
C ALA A 465 18.39 21.53 -1.53
N GLN A 466 17.68 22.34 -2.33
CA GLN A 466 18.28 23.34 -3.21
C GLN A 466 18.97 24.46 -2.42
N GLY A 467 18.35 24.95 -1.33
CA GLY A 467 18.96 25.93 -0.42
C GLY A 467 20.22 25.39 0.27
N ALA A 468 20.21 24.13 0.71
CA ALA A 468 21.40 23.47 1.26
C ALA A 468 22.52 23.30 0.22
N GLY A 469 22.17 22.97 -1.04
CA GLY A 469 23.13 22.89 -2.14
C GLY A 469 23.78 24.24 -2.48
N LEU A 470 23.00 25.33 -2.45
CA LEU A 470 23.52 26.69 -2.64
C LEU A 470 24.43 27.12 -1.47
N ALA A 471 24.06 26.81 -0.22
CA ALA A 471 24.91 27.08 0.94
C ALA A 471 26.24 26.31 0.88
N ALA A 472 26.20 25.01 0.54
CA ALA A 472 27.41 24.19 0.39
C ALA A 472 28.30 24.68 -0.76
N ALA A 473 27.73 25.15 -1.88
CA ALA A 473 28.49 25.75 -2.97
C ALA A 473 29.14 27.08 -2.54
N GLN A 474 28.46 27.87 -1.70
CA GLN A 474 28.99 29.13 -1.17
C GLN A 474 30.11 28.90 -0.14
N GLU A 475 29.99 27.90 0.74
CA GLU A 475 31.08 27.47 1.62
C GLU A 475 32.29 26.92 0.85
N GLN A 476 32.07 26.15 -0.22
CA GLN A 476 33.16 25.68 -1.09
C GLN A 476 33.87 26.84 -1.82
N ALA A 477 33.13 27.86 -2.26
CA ALA A 477 33.71 29.08 -2.84
C ALA A 477 34.55 29.85 -1.81
N GLN A 478 34.03 30.04 -0.60
CA GLN A 478 34.77 30.70 0.49
C GLN A 478 36.04 29.93 0.88
N ALA A 479 35.96 28.60 1.02
CA ALA A 479 37.12 27.76 1.31
C ALA A 479 38.15 27.71 0.16
N ALA A 480 37.73 27.94 -1.10
CA ALA A 480 38.63 28.09 -2.23
C ALA A 480 39.35 29.46 -2.21
N ASP A 481 38.63 30.54 -1.90
CA ASP A 481 39.20 31.88 -1.75
C ASP A 481 40.17 31.97 -0.55
N GLU A 482 39.85 31.36 0.60
CA GLU A 482 40.77 31.25 1.74
C GLU A 482 42.05 30.49 1.38
N LYS A 483 41.95 29.39 0.63
CA LYS A 483 43.12 28.67 0.11
C LYS A 483 43.93 29.53 -0.86
N SER A 484 43.28 30.31 -1.73
CA SER A 484 43.97 31.24 -2.64
C SER A 484 44.73 32.33 -1.87
N LEU A 485 44.14 32.87 -0.81
CA LEU A 485 44.78 33.83 0.09
C LEU A 485 45.96 33.24 0.84
N LEU A 486 45.84 31.99 1.35
CA LEU A 486 46.94 31.29 2.00
C LEU A 486 48.12 31.03 1.05
N VAL A 487 47.87 30.64 -0.20
CA VAL A 487 48.92 30.46 -1.21
C VAL A 487 49.62 31.79 -1.51
N ARG A 488 48.87 32.88 -1.75
CA ARG A 488 49.48 34.21 -1.98
C ARG A 488 50.32 34.70 -0.80
N ASN A 489 49.89 34.41 0.43
CA ASN A 489 50.66 34.77 1.63
C ASN A 489 51.93 33.92 1.78
N ALA A 490 51.88 32.64 1.38
CA ALA A 490 53.05 31.77 1.33
C ALA A 490 54.06 32.25 0.28
N ASP A 491 53.60 32.56 -0.94
CA ASP A 491 54.43 33.11 -2.01
C ASP A 491 55.11 34.43 -1.59
N GLN A 492 54.37 35.36 -0.99
CA GLN A 492 54.93 36.61 -0.44
C GLN A 492 55.95 36.37 0.70
N SER A 493 55.84 35.27 1.44
CA SER A 493 56.82 34.91 2.47
C SER A 493 58.11 34.34 1.85
N LEU A 494 57.99 33.52 0.80
CA LEU A 494 59.11 33.00 0.02
C LEU A 494 59.86 34.11 -0.72
N ASP A 495 59.14 35.05 -1.34
CA ASP A 495 59.74 36.23 -2.00
C ASP A 495 60.53 37.09 -1.01
N LYS A 496 60.02 37.28 0.23
CA LYS A 496 60.75 37.97 1.30
C LYS A 496 62.00 37.20 1.75
N GLU A 497 61.90 35.88 1.89
CA GLU A 497 63.06 35.04 2.26
C GLU A 497 64.13 35.03 1.16
N LEU A 498 63.73 35.01 -0.11
CA LEU A 498 64.60 35.13 -1.27
C LEU A 498 65.27 36.52 -1.34
N ALA A 499 64.51 37.60 -1.08
CA ALA A 499 65.05 38.95 -1.00
C ALA A 499 66.06 39.11 0.14
N GLU A 500 65.80 38.55 1.33
CA GLU A 500 66.78 38.54 2.43
C GLU A 500 68.04 37.72 2.10
N LYS A 501 67.89 36.59 1.40
CA LYS A 501 69.03 35.76 0.96
C LYS A 501 69.87 36.47 -0.10
N ALA A 502 69.23 37.21 -1.02
CA ALA A 502 69.92 38.06 -1.98
C ALA A 502 70.71 39.18 -1.29
N ALA A 503 70.08 39.93 -0.38
CA ALA A 503 70.75 41.00 0.38
C ALA A 503 71.94 40.49 1.23
N LYS A 504 71.86 39.26 1.77
CA LYS A 504 72.97 38.59 2.48
C LYS A 504 74.08 38.09 1.54
N LYS A 505 73.83 37.96 0.24
CA LYS A 505 74.81 37.56 -0.78
C LYS A 505 75.56 38.77 -1.31
N ASP A 506 74.85 39.85 -1.66
CA ASP A 506 75.46 41.11 -2.11
C ASP A 506 76.41 41.68 -1.04
N GLY A 507 75.97 41.73 0.23
CA GLY A 507 76.80 42.15 1.36
C GLY A 507 77.97 41.19 1.72
N ARG A 508 78.12 40.07 1.00
CA ARG A 508 79.26 39.15 1.09
C ARG A 508 80.19 39.31 -0.12
N GLU A 509 79.66 39.52 -1.31
CA GLU A 509 80.43 39.78 -2.53
C GLU A 509 81.18 41.14 -2.43
N GLU A 510 80.55 42.20 -1.90
CA GLU A 510 81.26 43.47 -1.57
C GLU A 510 82.45 43.29 -0.60
N LYS A 511 82.45 42.21 0.19
CA LYS A 511 83.47 41.91 1.20
C LYS A 511 84.60 41.02 0.68
N GLU A 512 84.38 40.34 -0.44
CA GLU A 512 85.37 39.52 -1.13
C GLU A 512 86.07 40.33 -2.24
N GLU A 513 85.38 41.20 -2.97
CA GLU A 513 86.02 42.15 -3.92
C GLU A 513 87.03 43.10 -3.23
N GLN A 514 86.78 43.52 -1.98
CA GLN A 514 87.74 44.33 -1.21
C GLN A 514 89.00 43.55 -0.76
N ARG A 515 89.06 42.22 -0.98
CA ARG A 515 90.20 41.37 -0.61
C ARG A 515 91.03 40.88 -1.79
N GLU A 516 90.46 40.72 -2.99
CA GLU A 516 91.19 40.20 -4.15
C GLU A 516 92.12 41.20 -4.86
N ILE A 517 92.07 42.50 -4.54
CA ILE A 517 92.98 43.51 -5.14
C ILE A 517 94.42 43.44 -4.57
N LYS A 518 94.78 42.41 -3.78
CA LYS A 518 96.09 42.31 -3.08
C LYS A 518 96.82 40.96 -3.11
N SER A 519 96.62 40.13 -4.13
CA SER A 519 97.44 38.93 -4.46
C SER A 519 96.95 38.32 -5.78
N ASP A 520 97.74 37.90 -6.76
CA ASP A 520 99.20 37.82 -6.87
C ASP A 520 99.67 37.95 -8.32
N GLU A 521 100.98 38.21 -8.51
CA GLU A 521 101.63 38.26 -9.81
C GLU A 521 102.26 36.90 -10.21
N LYS A 522 102.21 36.57 -11.51
CA LYS A 522 103.13 35.71 -12.31
C LYS A 522 102.94 34.17 -12.43
N ALA A 523 103.07 33.75 -13.71
CA ALA A 523 103.76 32.54 -14.24
C ALA A 523 102.96 31.26 -14.67
N ILE A 524 102.53 31.30 -15.95
CA ILE A 524 102.57 30.30 -17.05
C ILE A 524 103.69 29.21 -16.90
N PRO A 525 103.62 27.94 -17.42
CA PRO A 525 102.86 27.42 -18.60
C PRO A 525 102.14 26.03 -18.49
N ALA A 526 101.44 25.67 -19.58
CA ALA A 526 100.94 24.32 -19.96
C ALA A 526 102.08 23.41 -20.51
N PRO A 527 101.91 22.14 -21.00
CA PRO A 527 100.66 21.42 -21.36
C PRO A 527 100.57 19.87 -21.14
N ALA A 528 99.44 19.27 -21.58
CA ALA A 528 99.34 18.06 -22.44
C ALA A 528 98.83 16.68 -21.90
N VAL A 529 97.81 16.14 -22.61
CA VAL A 529 97.37 14.72 -22.86
C VAL A 529 96.95 13.85 -21.63
N PHE A 530 95.90 12.99 -21.60
CA PHE A 530 95.46 11.91 -22.52
C PHE A 530 94.04 11.36 -22.16
N ARG A 531 93.48 10.52 -23.04
CA ARG A 531 92.16 9.82 -23.11
C ARG A 531 91.67 9.13 -21.79
N SER A 532 90.42 8.68 -21.61
CA SER A 532 89.54 7.94 -22.56
C SER A 532 88.11 7.65 -22.07
N GLY A 533 87.17 7.43 -23.01
CA GLY A 533 85.92 6.66 -22.82
C GLY A 533 84.78 7.35 -22.03
N ARG A 534 83.49 7.03 -22.24
CA ARG A 534 82.87 6.12 -23.22
C ARG A 534 81.37 6.49 -23.37
N THR A 535 80.87 6.53 -24.62
CA THR A 535 79.47 6.35 -25.09
C THR A 535 78.34 6.41 -24.04
N GLY A 536 77.35 7.31 -24.16
CA GLY A 536 76.20 7.14 -25.07
C GLY A 536 74.95 6.75 -24.27
N ARG A 537 73.70 6.99 -24.68
CA ARG A 537 73.15 7.26 -26.03
C ARG A 537 71.85 8.08 -25.90
N SER A 538 71.57 8.94 -26.86
CA SER A 538 70.38 9.81 -26.99
C SER A 538 69.24 9.13 -27.77
N LEU A 539 68.18 9.92 -28.08
CA LEU A 539 67.15 9.75 -29.14
C LEU A 539 65.92 8.86 -28.79
N ASP A 540 64.69 9.19 -29.22
CA ASP A 540 64.17 10.46 -29.75
C ASP A 540 62.62 10.56 -29.67
N VAL A 541 62.11 11.76 -29.98
CA VAL A 541 60.73 12.18 -30.30
C VAL A 541 60.07 11.32 -31.40
N GLY A 542 58.73 11.22 -31.36
CA GLY A 542 57.92 10.73 -32.48
C GLY A 542 56.45 11.22 -32.46
N GLN A 543 56.10 12.12 -33.38
CA GLN A 543 54.73 12.64 -33.65
C GLN A 543 54.07 11.96 -34.87
N GLY A 544 52.74 12.09 -34.98
CA GLY A 544 51.90 11.76 -36.15
C GLY A 544 50.64 11.01 -35.69
N ILE A 545 49.39 11.50 -35.80
CA ILE A 545 48.63 12.18 -36.88
C ILE A 545 48.43 11.30 -38.13
N GLY A 546 47.18 10.86 -38.33
CA GLY A 546 46.52 10.91 -39.64
C GLY A 546 46.28 9.59 -40.38
N LEU A 547 45.19 8.89 -40.06
CA LEU A 547 43.99 8.73 -40.93
C LEU A 547 42.87 7.95 -40.22
#